data_AF-A0A4Z0QXE0-F1
#
_entry.id   AF-A0A4Z0QXE0-F1
#
_cell.length_a   1.000
_cell.length_b   1.000
_cell.length_c   1.000
_cell.angle_alpha   90.00
_cell.angle_beta   90.00
_cell.angle_gamma   90.00
#
_symmetry.space_group_name_H-M   'P 1'
#
loop_
_entity.id
_entity.type
_entity.pdbx_description
1 polymer ?
#
loop_
_entity_poly.entity_id
_entity_poly.type
_entity_poly.pdbx_seq_one_letter_code
_entity_poly.pdbx_strand_id
1 'polypeptide(L)'
;MNKTFWRYLLVLSLLYIIWGEFFVSGGVLSQLAFNFAIFYPLGFLVGYRPRFENIRVAYISAFSFNILSYLIATILGIPIESWAMAVLDFISVGFFLKAGMSIGQRAQSKEG
;
A
#
# COMPACT_ATOMS: atom_id res chain seq x y z
N MET A 1 17.94 4.98 10.85
CA MET A 1 16.79 4.72 9.95
C MET A 1 15.78 3.84 10.67
N ASN A 2 14.48 4.14 10.62
CA ASN A 2 13.47 3.50 11.48
C ASN A 2 13.22 2.03 11.07
N LYS A 3 13.39 1.06 11.98
CA LYS A 3 13.13 -0.38 11.73
C LYS A 3 11.70 -0.65 11.26
N THR A 4 10.74 0.15 11.74
CA THR A 4 9.33 0.05 11.34
C THR A 4 9.11 0.40 9.87
N PHE A 5 9.84 1.38 9.34
CA PHE A 5 9.76 1.76 7.93
C PHE A 5 10.13 0.59 7.02
N TRP A 6 11.27 -0.06 7.29
CA TRP A 6 11.74 -1.20 6.50
C TRP A 6 10.81 -2.40 6.60
N ARG A 7 10.23 -2.64 7.77
CA ARG A 7 9.23 -3.70 7.93
C ARG A 7 8.00 -3.46 7.07
N TYR A 8 7.47 -2.24 7.04
CA TYR A 8 6.32 -1.91 6.20
C TYR A 8 6.66 -1.97 4.72
N LEU A 9 7.85 -1.49 4.34
CA LEU A 9 8.31 -1.58 2.96
C LEU A 9 8.41 -3.05 2.51
N LEU A 10 8.97 -3.93 3.36
CA LEU A 10 9.03 -5.36 3.09
C LEU A 10 7.62 -5.97 2.93
N VAL A 11 6.68 -5.63 3.81
CA VAL A 11 5.28 -6.10 3.69
C VAL A 11 4.66 -5.67 2.37
N LEU A 12 4.83 -4.41 1.98
CA LEU A 12 4.31 -3.89 0.71
C LEU A 12 4.95 -4.59 -0.49
N SER A 13 6.27 -4.79 -0.48
CA SER A 13 6.97 -5.52 -1.53
C SER A 13 6.48 -6.97 -1.66
N LEU A 14 6.26 -7.66 -0.53
CA LEU A 14 5.71 -9.02 -0.56
C LEU A 14 4.29 -9.04 -1.12
N LEU A 15 3.42 -8.13 -0.69
CA LEU A 15 2.06 -8.03 -1.20
C LEU A 15 2.06 -7.72 -2.71
N TYR A 16 2.96 -6.84 -3.17
CA TYR A 16 3.10 -6.54 -4.58
C TYR A 16 3.51 -7.77 -5.40
N ILE A 17 4.47 -8.56 -4.93
CA ILE A 17 4.89 -9.80 -5.61
C ILE A 17 3.74 -10.81 -5.64
N ILE A 18 3.02 -10.97 -4.52
CA ILE A 18 1.89 -11.90 -4.42
C ILE A 18 0.77 -11.50 -5.37
N TRP A 19 0.40 -10.21 -5.41
CA TRP A 19 -0.77 -9.75 -6.15
C TRP A 19 -0.46 -9.30 -7.58
N GLY A 20 0.80 -9.00 -7.91
CA GLY A 20 1.20 -8.40 -9.19
C GLY A 20 0.82 -9.24 -10.41
N GLU A 21 0.85 -10.57 -10.27
CA GLU A 21 0.48 -11.51 -11.32
C GLU A 21 -1.05 -11.69 -11.47
N PHE A 22 -1.85 -11.22 -10.49
CA PHE A 22 -3.32 -11.40 -10.51
C PHE A 22 -4.05 -10.23 -11.16
N PHE A 23 -3.46 -9.03 -11.19
CA PHE A 23 -4.12 -7.80 -11.63
C PHE A 23 -3.52 -7.22 -12.93
N VAL A 24 -3.23 -8.10 -13.89
CA VAL A 24 -2.53 -7.77 -15.15
C VAL A 24 -3.43 -7.01 -16.15
N SER A 25 -4.75 -7.00 -15.96
CA SER A 25 -5.67 -6.32 -16.88
C SER A 25 -5.64 -4.79 -16.69
N GLY A 26 -5.31 -4.04 -17.76
CA GLY A 26 -5.17 -2.57 -17.79
C GLY A 26 -6.47 -1.78 -17.64
N GLY A 27 -7.20 -1.96 -16.54
CA GLY A 27 -8.46 -1.28 -16.26
C GLY A 27 -8.50 -0.62 -14.88
N VAL A 28 -9.29 0.44 -14.75
CA VAL A 28 -9.45 1.22 -13.50
C VAL A 28 -9.84 0.33 -12.32
N LEU A 29 -10.77 -0.61 -12.51
CA LEU A 29 -11.21 -1.52 -11.45
C LEU A 29 -10.10 -2.49 -11.02
N SER A 30 -9.31 -3.00 -11.98
CA SER A 30 -8.15 -3.86 -11.68
C SER A 30 -7.11 -3.10 -10.86
N GLN A 31 -6.84 -1.85 -11.23
CA GLN A 31 -5.91 -0.98 -10.51
C GLN A 31 -6.38 -0.68 -9.07
N LEU A 32 -7.66 -0.35 -8.91
CA LEU A 32 -8.24 -0.11 -7.59
C LEU A 32 -8.20 -1.37 -6.72
N ALA A 33 -8.51 -2.53 -7.29
CA ALA A 33 -8.45 -3.81 -6.59
C ALA A 33 -7.01 -4.17 -6.19
N PHE A 34 -6.03 -3.93 -7.08
CA PHE A 34 -4.62 -4.13 -6.79
C PHE A 34 -4.12 -3.22 -5.65
N ASN A 35 -4.42 -1.92 -5.75
CA ASN A 35 -4.08 -0.95 -4.71
C ASN A 35 -4.73 -1.30 -3.38
N PHE A 36 -5.98 -1.77 -3.40
CA PHE A 36 -6.66 -2.28 -2.20
C PHE A 36 -5.87 -3.47 -1.63
N ALA A 37 -5.57 -4.48 -2.44
CA ALA A 37 -4.87 -5.70 -2.02
C ALA A 37 -3.48 -5.44 -1.41
N ILE A 38 -2.83 -4.33 -1.78
CA ILE A 38 -1.53 -3.92 -1.23
C ILE A 38 -1.68 -3.03 0.01
N PHE A 39 -2.43 -1.93 -0.10
CA PHE A 39 -2.40 -0.89 0.94
C PHE A 39 -3.36 -1.19 2.09
N TYR A 40 -4.48 -1.85 1.83
CA TYR A 40 -5.45 -2.18 2.88
C TYR A 40 -4.86 -3.11 3.95
N PRO A 41 -4.18 -4.24 3.61
CA PRO A 41 -3.60 -5.12 4.63
C PRO A 41 -2.54 -4.43 5.49
N LEU A 42 -1.67 -3.62 4.88
CA LEU A 42 -0.72 -2.83 5.66
C LEU A 42 -1.46 -1.90 6.64
N GLY A 43 -2.48 -1.18 6.15
CA GLY A 43 -3.28 -0.30 6.98
C GLY A 43 -3.90 -1.04 8.15
N PHE A 44 -4.53 -2.19 7.88
CA PHE A 44 -5.14 -3.05 8.89
C PHE A 44 -4.12 -3.48 9.95
N LEU A 45 -2.94 -3.98 9.55
CA LEU A 45 -1.88 -4.39 10.46
C LEU A 45 -1.40 -3.24 11.35
N VAL A 46 -1.30 -2.03 10.80
CA VAL A 46 -0.91 -0.83 11.57
C VAL A 46 -1.98 -0.47 12.59
N GLY A 47 -3.25 -0.48 12.19
CA GLY A 47 -4.37 -0.14 13.06
C GLY A 47 -4.65 -1.17 14.15
N TYR A 48 -4.42 -2.45 13.86
CA TYR A 48 -4.69 -3.57 14.76
C TYR A 48 -3.64 -3.71 15.88
N ARG A 49 -2.47 -3.08 15.76
CA ARG A 49 -1.44 -3.17 16.80
C ARG A 49 -1.86 -2.44 18.08
N PRO A 50 -1.71 -3.08 19.26
CA PRO A 50 -2.13 -2.51 20.55
C PRO A 50 -1.25 -1.35 21.03
N ARG A 51 -0.02 -1.23 20.53
CA ARG A 51 0.81 -0.02 20.71
C ARG A 51 0.60 0.86 19.49
N PHE A 52 0.26 2.14 19.72
CA PHE A 52 0.22 3.17 18.69
C PHE A 52 1.58 3.25 17.97
N GLU A 53 1.74 2.46 16.90
CA GLU A 53 2.83 2.67 15.98
C GLU A 53 2.56 3.96 15.21
N ASN A 54 3.63 4.70 14.93
CA ASN A 54 3.51 6.01 14.31
C ASN A 54 2.89 5.85 12.91
N ILE A 55 1.61 6.21 12.80
CA ILE A 55 0.79 6.16 11.59
C ILE A 55 1.51 6.88 10.43
N ARG A 56 2.26 7.96 10.72
CA ARG A 56 3.04 8.68 9.69
C ARG A 56 4.04 7.78 8.99
N VAL A 57 4.66 6.84 9.72
CA VAL A 57 5.66 5.92 9.14
C VAL A 57 4.99 4.99 8.13
N ALA A 58 3.75 4.55 8.38
CA ALA A 58 3.02 3.71 7.43
C ALA A 58 2.72 4.46 6.12
N TYR A 59 2.27 5.72 6.21
CA TYR A 59 2.09 6.56 5.02
C TYR A 59 3.41 6.78 4.29
N ILE A 60 4.48 7.16 5.00
CA ILE A 60 5.79 7.38 4.37
C ILE A 60 6.26 6.10 3.66
N SER A 61 6.16 4.93 4.31
CA SER A 61 6.50 3.65 3.68
C SER A 61 5.66 3.35 2.44
N ALA A 62 4.34 3.57 2.49
CA ALA A 62 3.45 3.32 1.35
C ALA A 62 3.69 4.29 0.18
N PHE A 63 3.90 5.58 0.46
CA PHE A 63 4.27 6.56 -0.55
C PHE A 63 5.63 6.26 -1.16
N SER A 64 6.64 5.96 -0.34
CA SER A 64 7.97 5.57 -0.81
C SER A 64 7.92 4.31 -1.67
N PHE A 65 7.15 3.31 -1.27
CA PHE A 65 6.92 2.11 -2.07
C PHE A 65 6.37 2.46 -3.45
N ASN A 66 5.32 3.29 -3.51
CA ASN A 66 4.69 3.66 -4.78
C ASN A 66 5.66 4.43 -5.70
N ILE A 67 6.40 5.41 -5.16
CA ILE A 67 7.45 6.13 -5.90
C ILE A 67 8.50 5.16 -6.44
N LEU A 68 8.98 4.23 -5.61
CA LEU A 68 10.00 3.26 -6.00
C LEU A 68 9.50 2.35 -7.12
N SER A 69 8.24 1.91 -7.08
CA SER A 69 7.65 1.09 -8.15
C SER A 69 7.66 1.82 -9.50
N TYR A 70 7.26 3.09 -9.53
CA TYR A 70 7.30 3.91 -10.75
C TYR A 70 8.72 4.21 -11.22
N LEU A 71 9.65 4.46 -10.28
CA LEU A 71 11.05 4.68 -10.60
C LEU A 71 11.67 3.42 -11.23
N ILE A 72 11.41 2.25 -10.67
CA ILE A 72 11.88 0.95 -11.19
C ILE A 72 11.29 0.70 -12.57
N ALA A 73 9.98 0.90 -12.76
CA ALA A 73 9.34 0.75 -14.07
C ALA A 73 10.00 1.65 -15.13
N THR A 74 10.29 2.91 -14.77
CA THR A 74 10.99 3.87 -15.64
C THR A 74 12.40 3.39 -16.00
N ILE A 75 13.19 2.95 -15.01
CA ILE A 75 14.56 2.46 -15.20
C ILE A 75 14.59 1.20 -16.08
N LEU A 76 13.61 0.30 -15.90
CA LEU A 76 13.49 -0.94 -16.67
C LEU A 76 12.84 -0.75 -18.04
N GLY A 77 12.44 0.48 -18.40
CA GLY A 77 11.77 0.78 -19.67
C GLY A 77 10.37 0.16 -19.79
N ILE A 78 9.73 -0.17 -18.67
CA ILE A 78 8.34 -0.67 -18.64
C ILE A 78 7.42 0.52 -18.95
N PRO A 79 6.59 0.46 -20.02
CA PRO A 79 5.76 1.59 -20.41
C PRO A 79 4.68 1.86 -19.36
N ILE A 80 4.60 3.11 -18.92
CA ILE A 80 3.50 3.60 -18.09
C ILE A 80 2.37 3.99 -19.03
N GLU A 81 1.35 3.13 -19.15
CA GLU A 81 0.26 3.33 -20.11
C GLU A 81 -0.57 4.61 -19.85
N SER A 82 -0.69 5.01 -18.58
CA SER A 82 -1.50 6.18 -18.20
C SER A 82 -1.00 6.86 -16.94
N TRP A 83 -0.60 8.13 -17.07
CA TRP A 83 -0.28 8.98 -15.91
C TRP A 83 -1.49 9.25 -15.02
N ALA A 84 -2.72 9.14 -15.54
CA ALA A 84 -3.92 9.23 -14.73
C ALA A 84 -4.04 8.03 -13.76
N MET A 85 -3.59 6.84 -14.20
CA MET A 85 -3.54 5.65 -13.33
C MET A 85 -2.45 5.80 -12.27
N ALA A 86 -1.31 6.42 -12.61
CA ALA A 86 -0.30 6.76 -11.61
C ALA A 86 -0.83 7.68 -10.52
N VAL A 87 -1.56 8.74 -10.90
CA VAL A 87 -2.23 9.62 -9.93
C VAL A 87 -3.25 8.85 -9.09
N LEU A 88 -4.01 7.95 -9.71
CA LEU A 88 -4.97 7.09 -9.00
C LEU A 88 -4.29 6.24 -7.93
N ASP A 89 -3.09 5.72 -8.19
CA ASP A 89 -2.33 4.94 -7.21
C ASP A 89 -1.96 5.76 -5.99
N PHE A 90 -1.47 6.98 -6.19
CA PHE A 90 -1.12 7.88 -5.10
C PHE A 90 -2.34 8.28 -4.26
N ILE A 91 -3.49 8.51 -4.90
CA ILE A 91 -4.75 8.77 -4.19
C ILE A 91 -5.18 7.52 -3.41
N SER A 92 -5.09 6.34 -4.04
CA SER A 92 -5.49 5.06 -3.46
C SER A 92 -4.68 4.70 -2.22
N VAL A 93 -3.39 5.05 -2.16
CA VAL A 93 -2.55 4.92 -0.95
C VAL A 93 -3.26 5.56 0.25
N GLY A 94 -3.71 6.81 0.09
CA GLY A 94 -4.36 7.55 1.16
C GLY A 94 -5.65 6.89 1.65
N PHE A 95 -6.51 6.51 0.71
CA PHE A 95 -7.83 5.94 1.02
C PHE A 95 -7.73 4.54 1.62
N PHE A 96 -7.05 3.61 0.96
CA PHE A 96 -7.03 2.21 1.39
C PHE A 96 -6.21 1.99 2.65
N LEU A 97 -5.10 2.71 2.82
CA LEU A 97 -4.30 2.63 4.04
C LEU A 97 -5.10 3.14 5.25
N LYS A 98 -5.80 4.28 5.11
CA LYS A 98 -6.66 4.83 6.17
C LYS A 98 -7.84 3.90 6.50
N ALA A 99 -8.47 3.34 5.47
CA ALA A 99 -9.57 2.40 5.64
C ALA A 99 -9.12 1.17 6.43
N GLY A 100 -7.99 0.56 6.03
CA GLY A 100 -7.37 -0.55 6.74
C GLY A 100 -7.11 -0.21 8.20
N MET A 101 -6.44 0.91 8.48
CA MET A 101 -6.14 1.35 9.85
C MET A 101 -7.39 1.50 10.71
N SER A 102 -8.43 2.12 10.16
CA SER A 102 -9.69 2.34 10.88
C SER A 102 -10.37 1.02 11.23
N ILE A 103 -10.36 0.04 10.32
CA ILE A 103 -10.92 -1.28 10.57
C ILE A 103 -10.06 -2.07 11.56
N GLY A 104 -8.73 -2.03 11.42
CA GLY A 104 -7.79 -2.68 12.34
C GLY A 104 -7.95 -2.18 13.77
N GLN A 105 -8.08 -0.87 13.97
CA GLN A 105 -8.34 -0.27 15.29
C GLN A 105 -9.65 -0.75 15.90
N ARG A 106 -10.73 -0.81 15.09
CA ARG A 106 -12.03 -1.32 15.54
C ARG A 106 -12.00 -2.81 15.89
N ALA A 107 -11.19 -3.59 15.19
CA ALA A 107 -11.00 -5.01 15.49
C ALA A 107 -10.24 -5.17 16.82
N GLN A 108 -9.15 -4.42 17.00
CA GLN A 108 -8.35 -4.43 18.23
C GLN A 108 -9.18 -3.99 19.45
N SER A 109 -10.04 -2.97 19.32
CA SER A 109 -10.88 -2.50 20.42
C SER A 109 -11.97 -3.48 20.86
N LYS A 110 -12.30 -4.47 20.03
CA LYS A 110 -13.28 -5.51 20.35
C LYS A 110 -12.67 -6.73 21.02
N GLU A 111 -11.35 -6.87 20.98
CA GLU A 111 -10.61 -8.00 21.54
C GLU A 111 -9.98 -7.68 22.91
N GLY A 112 -9.99 -6.41 23.33
CA GLY A 112 -9.57 -5.96 24.67
C GLY A 112 -10.76 -5.69 25.57
#